data_AF-A0A6V7JXL5-F1
#
_entry.id   AF-A0A6V7JXL5-F1
#
_cell.length_a   1.000
_cell.length_b   1.000
_cell.length_c   1.000
_cell.angle_alpha   90.00
_cell.angle_beta   90.00
_cell.angle_gamma   90.00
#
_symmetry.space_group_name_H-M   'P 1'
#
loop_
_entity.id
_entity.type
_entity.pdbx_description
1 polymer ?
#
loop_
_entity_poly.entity_id
_entity_poly.type
_entity_poly.pdbx_seq_one_letter_code
_entity_poly.pdbx_strand_id
1 'polypeptide(L)'
;VQKAICSHGFSYVYFTDSINSRAAGNCTFYGCSWNRTYRHALQIINNTYDARMCAEMGLGASSTPLRGTFFVMTSAGTPYC
;
A
#
# COMPACT_ATOMS: atom_id res chain seq x y z
N VAL A 1 -2.77 -15.86 18.58
CA VAL A 1 -3.72 -14.72 18.64
C VAL A 1 -3.01 -13.37 18.71
N GLN A 2 -2.04 -13.16 19.61
CA GLN A 2 -1.38 -11.86 19.81
C GLN A 2 -0.69 -11.26 18.57
N LYS A 3 0.03 -12.07 17.76
CA LYS A 3 0.62 -11.61 16.48
C LYS A 3 -0.42 -11.16 15.45
N ALA A 4 -1.58 -11.81 15.38
CA ALA A 4 -2.66 -11.42 14.47
C ALA A 4 -3.34 -10.11 14.90
N ILE A 5 -3.41 -9.84 16.21
CA ILE A 5 -3.83 -8.55 16.76
C ILE A 5 -2.84 -7.45 16.33
N CYS A 6 -1.53 -7.72 16.34
CA CYS A 6 -0.51 -6.80 15.80
C CYS A 6 -0.73 -6.51 14.31
N SER A 7 -0.92 -7.55 13.48
CA SER A 7 -1.16 -7.38 12.03
C SER A 7 -2.45 -6.62 11.72
N HIS A 8 -3.51 -6.83 12.50
CA HIS A 8 -4.73 -6.04 12.37
C HIS A 8 -4.49 -4.56 12.73
N GLY A 9 -3.77 -4.30 13.83
CA GLY A 9 -3.40 -2.94 14.24
C GLY A 9 -2.61 -2.17 13.19
N PHE A 10 -1.80 -2.85 12.38
CA PHE A 10 -1.06 -2.23 11.30
C PHE A 10 -1.94 -1.56 10.23
N SER A 11 -3.18 -2.02 10.03
CA SER A 11 -4.10 -1.34 9.10
C SER A 11 -4.36 0.12 9.51
N TYR A 12 -4.59 0.36 10.81
CA TYR A 12 -4.75 1.70 11.37
C TYR A 12 -3.45 2.49 11.34
N VAL A 13 -2.32 1.85 11.65
CA VAL A 13 -1.00 2.47 11.62
C VAL A 13 -0.66 2.96 10.21
N TYR A 14 -0.82 2.13 9.18
CA TYR A 14 -0.54 2.52 7.81
C TYR A 14 -1.49 3.60 7.28
N PHE A 15 -2.77 3.55 7.67
CA PHE A 15 -3.69 4.63 7.32
C PHE A 15 -3.29 5.96 7.97
N THR A 16 -2.93 5.94 9.25
CA THR A 16 -2.47 7.13 9.97
C THR A 16 -1.14 7.66 9.40
N ASP A 17 -0.21 6.77 9.10
CA ASP A 17 1.07 7.10 8.46
C ASP A 17 0.85 7.73 7.07
N SER A 18 -0.12 7.24 6.29
CA SER A 18 -0.46 7.84 4.99
C SER A 18 -0.93 9.29 5.09
N ILE A 19 -1.64 9.64 6.18
CA ILE A 19 -2.09 11.01 6.44
C ILE A 19 -0.91 11.88 6.88
N ASN A 20 -0.12 11.40 7.85
CA ASN A 20 1.01 12.14 8.40
C ASN A 20 2.10 12.38 7.36
N SER A 21 2.48 11.36 6.59
CA SER A 21 3.49 11.44 5.53
C SER A 21 3.07 12.40 4.42
N ARG A 22 1.78 12.44 4.08
CA ARG A 22 1.23 13.42 3.12
C ARG A 22 1.26 14.84 3.67
N ALA A 23 0.85 15.05 4.93
CA ALA A 23 0.89 16.36 5.58
C ALA A 23 2.33 16.90 5.72
N ALA A 24 3.30 16.01 5.93
CA ALA A 24 4.72 16.34 6.00
C ALA A 24 5.40 16.49 4.62
N GLY A 25 4.70 16.17 3.51
CA GLY A 25 5.27 16.22 2.16
C GLY A 25 6.39 15.18 1.93
N ASN A 26 6.33 14.03 2.58
CA ASN A 26 7.39 13.03 2.59
C ASN A 26 7.23 11.96 1.48
N CYS A 27 6.48 10.89 1.77
CA CYS A 27 6.23 9.77 0.85
C CYS A 27 4.75 9.38 0.80
N THR A 28 4.42 8.51 -0.16
CA THR A 28 3.06 8.03 -0.41
C THR A 28 3.08 6.52 -0.63
N PHE A 29 2.06 5.83 -0.12
CA PHE A 29 1.86 4.41 -0.38
C PHE A 29 1.24 4.19 -1.76
N TYR A 30 1.87 3.35 -2.57
CA TYR A 30 1.32 2.92 -3.86
C TYR A 30 1.00 1.43 -3.83
N GLY A 31 -0.24 1.09 -4.17
CA GLY A 31 -0.68 -0.28 -4.37
C GLY A 31 -0.92 -0.54 -5.85
N CYS A 32 -0.37 -1.63 -6.38
CA CYS A 32 -0.58 -2.03 -7.77
C CYS A 32 -1.58 -3.18 -7.86
N SER A 33 -2.39 -3.17 -8.92
CA SER A 33 -3.44 -4.18 -9.14
C SER A 33 -2.85 -5.58 -8.99
N TRP A 34 -3.50 -6.40 -8.18
CA TRP A 34 -2.99 -7.71 -7.81
C TRP A 34 -4.07 -8.77 -7.94
N ASN A 35 -3.72 -9.88 -8.57
CA ASN A 35 -4.62 -11.01 -8.82
C ASN A 35 -4.61 -12.04 -7.68
N ARG A 36 -4.00 -11.69 -6.53
CA ARG A 36 -3.88 -12.53 -5.33
C ARG A 36 -2.98 -13.75 -5.50
N THR A 37 -2.14 -13.79 -6.54
CA THR A 37 -1.14 -14.86 -6.73
C THR A 37 0.26 -14.40 -6.32
N TYR A 38 1.05 -15.32 -5.78
CA TYR A 38 2.45 -15.06 -5.44
C TYR A 38 3.28 -14.61 -6.64
N ARG A 39 3.08 -15.25 -7.80
CA ARG A 39 3.79 -14.90 -9.05
C ARG A 39 3.55 -13.45 -9.46
N HIS A 40 2.31 -12.96 -9.36
CA HIS A 40 2.01 -11.57 -9.69
C HIS A 40 2.55 -10.60 -8.62
N ALA A 41 2.53 -10.99 -7.33
CA ALA A 41 3.19 -10.19 -6.29
C ALA A 41 4.70 -10.03 -6.56
N LEU A 42 5.39 -11.10 -6.99
CA LEU A 42 6.79 -11.02 -7.39
C LEU A 42 7.02 -10.09 -8.60
N GLN A 43 6.11 -10.08 -9.58
CA GLN A 43 6.17 -9.14 -10.71
C GLN A 43 6.01 -7.69 -10.24
N ILE A 44 5.12 -7.44 -9.28
CA ILE A 44 4.93 -6.12 -8.67
C ILE A 44 6.20 -5.70 -7.93
N ILE A 45 6.78 -6.59 -7.10
CA ILE A 45 8.01 -6.33 -6.35
C ILE A 45 9.19 -6.03 -7.28
N ASN A 46 9.30 -6.75 -8.40
CA ASN A 46 10.39 -6.56 -9.37
C ASN A 46 10.16 -5.38 -10.33
N ASN A 47 9.18 -4.50 -10.06
CA ASN A 47 8.85 -3.32 -10.88
C ASN A 47 8.53 -3.64 -12.35
N THR A 48 8.03 -4.84 -12.65
CA THR A 48 7.60 -5.21 -14.01
C THR A 48 6.11 -4.95 -14.23
N TYR A 49 5.53 -3.97 -13.53
CA TYR A 49 4.11 -3.64 -13.57
C TYR A 49 3.86 -2.34 -14.36
N ASP A 50 2.66 -2.17 -14.90
CA ASP A 50 2.24 -0.90 -15.50
C ASP A 50 1.85 0.06 -14.37
N ALA A 51 2.58 1.18 -14.24
CA ALA A 51 2.30 2.20 -13.22
C ALA A 51 0.87 2.76 -13.30
N ARG A 52 0.22 2.69 -14.48
CA ARG A 52 -1.20 3.06 -14.65
C ARG A 52 -2.17 2.12 -13.94
N MET A 53 -1.71 0.95 -13.50
CA MET A 53 -2.49 0.00 -12.71
C MET A 53 -2.25 0.15 -11.20
N CYS A 54 -1.63 1.24 -10.76
CA CYS A 54 -1.39 1.51 -9.36
C CYS A 54 -2.22 2.70 -8.86
N ALA A 55 -2.55 2.64 -7.59
CA ALA A 55 -3.37 3.61 -6.89
C ALA A 55 -2.70 4.01 -5.59
N GLU A 56 -2.90 5.26 -5.17
CA GLU A 56 -2.52 5.69 -3.83
C GLU A 56 -3.38 4.97 -2.79
N MET A 57 -2.75 4.46 -1.73
CA MET A 57 -3.45 3.97 -0.55
C MET A 57 -3.68 5.13 0.44
N GLY A 58 -4.84 5.16 1.09
CA GLY A 58 -5.17 6.21 2.07
C GLY A 58 -6.05 7.30 1.45
N LEU A 59 -5.75 8.57 1.75
CA LEU A 59 -6.59 9.70 1.32
C LEU A 59 -6.70 9.84 -0.21
N GLY A 60 -5.65 9.50 -0.96
CA GLY A 60 -5.68 9.52 -2.43
C GLY A 60 -6.37 8.31 -3.08
N ALA A 61 -6.86 7.34 -2.31
CA ALA A 61 -7.51 6.15 -2.90
C ALA A 61 -8.79 6.50 -3.67
N SER A 62 -9.48 7.58 -3.29
CA SER A 62 -10.71 8.03 -3.94
C SER A 62 -10.47 8.81 -5.24
N SER A 63 -9.25 9.28 -5.51
CA SER A 63 -8.95 10.07 -6.71
C SER A 63 -8.69 9.20 -7.95
N THR A 64 -8.56 7.89 -7.79
CA THR A 64 -8.37 6.94 -8.90
C THR A 64 -9.67 6.20 -9.24
N PRO A 65 -9.97 5.94 -10.52
CA PRO A 65 -11.10 5.09 -10.91
C PRO A 65 -10.81 3.59 -10.72
N LEU A 66 -9.58 3.20 -10.43
CA LEU A 66 -9.19 1.80 -10.30
C LEU A 66 -9.92 1.11 -9.14
N ARG A 67 -10.41 -0.11 -9.37
CA ARG A 67 -11.11 -0.94 -8.38
C ARG A 67 -10.51 -2.35 -8.36
N GLY A 68 -10.66 -3.04 -7.23
CA GLY A 68 -10.21 -4.42 -7.08
C GLY A 68 -9.27 -4.59 -5.89
N THR A 69 -8.40 -5.59 -5.98
CA THR A 69 -7.39 -5.89 -4.97
C THR A 69 -6.04 -5.34 -5.43
N PHE A 70 -5.32 -4.70 -4.52
CA PHE A 70 -4.01 -4.12 -4.77
C PHE A 70 -3.00 -4.73 -3.81
N PHE A 71 -1.75 -4.84 -4.27
CA PHE A 71 -0.61 -5.21 -3.44
C PHE A 71 0.21 -3.96 -3.14
N VAL A 72 0.39 -3.65 -1.87
CA VAL A 72 1.15 -2.49 -1.37
C VAL A 72 2.40 -3.02 -0.68
N MET A 73 3.56 -2.52 -1.07
CA MET A 73 4.81 -2.75 -0.34
C MET A 73 4.92 -1.72 0.78
N THR A 74 5.43 -2.15 1.93
CA THR A 74 5.66 -1.29 3.09
C THR A 74 7.09 -1.47 3.59
N SER A 75 7.63 -0.40 4.16
CA SER A 75 8.90 -0.39 4.88
C SER A 75 8.78 -1.15 6.21
N ALA A 76 9.92 -1.61 6.74
CA ALA A 76 9.99 -2.27 8.05
C ALA A 76 9.95 -1.27 9.23
N GLY A 77 10.06 0.04 8.98
CA GLY A 77 10.04 1.11 9.98
C GLY A 77 9.32 2.36 9.47
N THR A 78 9.25 3.42 10.26
CA THR A 78 8.59 4.69 9.86
C THR A 78 9.54 5.61 9.07
N PRO A 79 9.06 6.34 8.05
CA PRO A 79 7.72 6.20 7.46
C PRO A 79 7.56 4.82 6.84
N TYR A 80 6.33 4.28 6.89
CA TYR A 80 6.05 2.91 6.41
C TYR A 80 5.82 2.88 4.89
N CYS A 81 5.62 4.04 4.27
CA CYS A 81 5.98 4.25 2.88
C CYS A 81 7.50 4.39 2.76
#